data_AF-A0A963G9Z6-F1
#
_entry.id   AF-A0A963G9Z6-F1
#
_cell.length_a   1.000
_cell.length_b   1.000
_cell.length_c   1.000
_cell.angle_alpha   90.00
_cell.angle_beta   90.00
_cell.angle_gamma   90.00
#
_symmetry.space_group_name_H-M   'P 1'
#
loop_
_entity.id
_entity.type
_entity.pdbx_description
1 polymer ?
#
loop_
_entity_poly.entity_id
_entity_poly.type
_entity_poly.pdbx_seq_one_letter_code
_entity_poly.pdbx_strand_id
1 'polypeptide(L)'
;MASPQEIQERFLERLERRAKFLVTVERSGMGIYMPSEERQRVRLLEGLARAVARPSELPHLTAETVKAATARLNEIFEVMQKHLPHDVQYRNRIHRDW
;
A
#
# COMPACT_ATOMS: atom_id res chain seq x y z
N MET A 1 10.15 14.00 -24.20
CA MET A 1 9.53 13.96 -22.85
C MET A 1 8.74 12.67 -22.75
N ALA A 2 8.70 12.02 -21.58
CA ALA A 2 7.88 10.82 -21.42
C ALA A 2 6.39 11.19 -21.50
N SER A 3 5.57 10.33 -22.11
CA SER A 3 4.12 10.52 -22.13
C SER A 3 3.54 10.37 -20.71
N PRO A 4 2.37 10.96 -20.41
CA PRO A 4 1.69 10.75 -19.13
C PRO A 4 1.49 9.28 -18.78
N GLN A 5 1.22 8.44 -19.78
CA GLN A 5 1.05 7.00 -19.61
C GLN A 5 2.37 6.31 -19.21
N GLU A 6 3.47 6.64 -19.89
CA GLU A 6 4.80 6.12 -19.53
C GLU A 6 5.22 6.54 -18.11
N ILE A 7 4.80 7.73 -17.66
CA ILE A 7 5.05 8.21 -16.29
C ILE A 7 4.28 7.36 -15.28
N GLN A 8 3.00 7.05 -15.55
CA GLN A 8 2.18 6.20 -14.68
C GLN A 8 2.72 4.77 -14.60
N GLU A 9 3.13 4.18 -15.73
CA GLU A 9 3.73 2.85 -15.78
C GLU A 9 5.03 2.80 -14.95
N ARG A 10 5.92 3.78 -15.12
CA ARG A 10 7.16 3.88 -14.34
C ARG A 10 6.90 4.03 -12.84
N PHE A 11 5.84 4.75 -12.47
CA PHE A 11 5.40 4.85 -11.08
C PHE A 11 4.96 3.49 -10.53
N LEU A 12 4.12 2.75 -11.25
CA LEU A 12 3.64 1.43 -10.83
C LEU A 12 4.79 0.41 -10.76
N GLU A 13 5.73 0.43 -11.71
CA GLU A 13 6.93 -0.41 -11.62
C GLU A 13 7.76 -0.11 -10.37
N ARG A 14 7.88 1.18 -10.03
CA ARG A 14 8.61 1.62 -8.83
C ARG A 14 7.92 1.14 -7.56
N LEU A 15 6.60 1.24 -7.52
CA LEU A 15 5.76 0.69 -6.45
C LEU A 15 6.02 -0.81 -6.30
N GLU A 16 5.97 -1.58 -7.39
CA GLU A 16 6.21 -3.04 -7.34
C GLU A 16 7.62 -3.39 -6.87
N ARG A 17 8.64 -2.63 -7.27
CA ARG A 17 10.01 -2.83 -6.77
C ARG A 17 10.09 -2.60 -5.27
N ARG A 18 9.38 -1.60 -4.72
CA ARG A 18 9.31 -1.36 -3.27
C ARG A 18 8.44 -2.40 -2.56
N ALA A 19 7.36 -2.85 -3.18
CA ALA A 19 6.49 -3.92 -2.69
C ALA A 19 7.25 -5.23 -2.46
N LYS A 20 8.23 -5.56 -3.31
CA LYS A 20 9.10 -6.73 -3.10
C LYS A 20 9.83 -6.71 -1.76
N PHE A 21 10.24 -5.53 -1.27
CA PHE A 21 10.85 -5.42 0.05
C PHE A 21 9.87 -5.81 1.16
N LEU A 22 8.60 -5.40 1.04
CA LEU A 22 7.55 -5.76 2.01
C LEU A 22 7.28 -7.27 2.03
N VAL A 23 7.36 -7.93 0.87
CA VAL A 23 7.28 -9.40 0.78
C VAL A 23 8.45 -10.06 1.52
N THR A 24 9.66 -9.50 1.43
CA THR A 24 10.81 -10.00 2.21
C THR A 24 10.59 -9.81 3.71
N VAL A 25 10.05 -8.66 4.14
CA VAL A 25 9.70 -8.39 5.54
C VAL A 25 8.66 -9.41 6.04
N GLU A 26 7.60 -9.67 5.26
CA GLU A 26 6.59 -10.68 5.57
C GLU A 26 7.21 -12.08 5.77
N ARG A 27 8.10 -12.48 4.87
CA ARG A 27 8.78 -13.79 4.93
C ARG A 27 9.70 -13.95 6.14
N SER A 28 10.15 -12.83 6.72
CA SER A 28 10.92 -12.83 7.96
C SER A 28 10.05 -12.91 9.22
N GLY A 29 8.73 -13.08 9.07
CA GLY A 29 7.78 -13.13 10.18
C GLY A 29 7.45 -11.75 10.76
N MET A 30 7.72 -10.67 10.02
CA MET A 30 7.41 -9.31 10.44
C MET A 30 6.12 -8.81 9.76
N GLY A 31 5.25 -8.20 10.56
CA GLY A 31 4.03 -7.54 10.09
C GLY A 31 4.11 -6.02 10.22
N ILE A 32 3.48 -5.30 9.28
CA ILE A 32 3.28 -3.86 9.43
C ILE A 32 1.86 -3.62 9.95
N TYR A 33 1.75 -2.82 11.01
CA TYR A 33 0.46 -2.43 11.56
C TYR A 33 -0.34 -1.62 10.53
N MET A 34 -1.62 -1.96 10.38
CA MET A 34 -2.61 -1.13 9.71
C MET A 34 -3.67 -0.65 10.69
N PRO A 35 -4.16 0.60 10.54
CA PRO A 35 -5.34 1.06 11.25
C PRO A 35 -6.52 0.12 11.06
N SER A 36 -7.24 -0.11 12.17
CA SER A 36 -8.42 -0.95 12.19
C SER A 36 -9.57 -0.30 11.41
N GLU A 37 -9.76 1.01 11.52
CA GLU A 37 -10.77 1.78 10.79
C GLU A 37 -10.44 1.89 9.29
N GLU A 38 -11.43 1.58 8.43
CA GLU A 38 -11.28 1.55 6.98
C GLU A 38 -10.84 2.90 6.39
N ARG A 39 -11.46 4.01 6.80
CA ARG A 39 -11.11 5.33 6.24
C ARG A 39 -9.68 5.74 6.59
N GLN A 40 -9.23 5.42 7.79
CA GLN A 40 -7.84 5.65 8.19
C GLN A 40 -6.88 4.76 7.40
N ARG A 41 -7.24 3.48 7.19
CA ARG A 41 -6.45 2.54 6.38
C ARG A 41 -6.29 3.03 4.94
N VAL A 42 -7.39 3.40 4.28
CA VAL A 42 -7.35 3.91 2.90
C VAL A 42 -6.49 5.17 2.80
N ARG A 43 -6.68 6.15 3.70
CA ARG A 43 -5.86 7.38 3.72
C ARG A 43 -4.38 7.09 3.94
N LEU A 44 -4.05 6.18 4.85
CA LEU A 44 -2.67 5.78 5.12
C LEU A 44 -2.03 5.13 3.88
N LEU A 45 -2.73 4.19 3.24
CA LEU A 45 -2.23 3.48 2.06
C LEU A 45 -2.12 4.40 0.85
N GLU A 46 -3.05 5.32 0.64
CA GLU A 46 -2.94 6.36 -0.40
C GLU A 46 -1.74 7.29 -0.15
N GLY A 47 -1.52 7.69 1.11
CA GLY A 47 -0.35 8.47 1.51
C GLY A 47 0.96 7.74 1.19
N LEU A 48 1.03 6.44 1.51
CA LEU A 48 2.17 5.60 1.17
C LEU A 48 2.36 5.45 -0.34
N ALA A 49 1.28 5.21 -1.10
CA ALA A 49 1.34 5.12 -2.56
C ALA A 49 1.90 6.41 -3.17
N ARG A 50 1.42 7.58 -2.72
CA ARG A 50 1.92 8.88 -3.18
C ARG A 50 3.36 9.16 -2.76
N ALA A 51 3.81 8.69 -1.59
CA ALA A 51 5.20 8.80 -1.14
C ALA A 51 6.19 7.97 -1.97
N VAL A 52 5.70 7.03 -2.79
CA VAL A 52 6.53 6.32 -3.78
C VAL A 52 6.78 7.14 -5.03
N ALA A 53 5.86 8.03 -5.40
CA ALA A 53 5.98 8.86 -6.57
C ALA A 53 7.12 9.87 -6.44
N ARG A 54 7.80 10.15 -7.54
CA ARG A 54 8.71 11.30 -7.61
C ARG A 54 7.89 12.60 -7.67
N PRO A 55 8.41 13.73 -7.17
CA PRO A 55 7.70 15.01 -7.25
C PRO A 55 7.26 15.39 -8.66
N SER A 56 8.06 15.06 -9.68
CA SER A 56 7.74 15.31 -11.10
C SER A 56 6.66 14.38 -11.67
N GLU A 57 6.39 13.24 -11.03
CA GLU A 57 5.38 12.26 -11.47
C GLU A 57 4.00 12.63 -10.92
N LEU A 58 3.93 13.23 -9.72
CA LEU A 58 2.68 13.53 -9.00
C LEU A 58 1.60 14.25 -9.84
N PRO A 59 1.91 15.27 -10.66
CA PRO A 59 0.89 15.95 -11.48
C PRO A 59 0.28 15.06 -12.58
N HIS A 60 0.93 13.96 -12.93
CA HIS A 60 0.54 13.05 -14.01
C HIS A 60 -0.14 11.78 -13.52
N LEU A 61 -0.25 11.57 -12.20
CA LEU A 61 -0.92 10.42 -11.62
C LEU A 61 -2.44 10.64 -11.58
N THR A 62 -3.18 9.78 -12.25
CA THR A 62 -4.65 9.79 -12.18
C THR A 62 -5.12 9.18 -10.87
N ALA A 63 -6.38 9.45 -10.51
CA ALA A 63 -7.04 8.79 -9.39
C ALA A 63 -7.03 7.26 -9.54
N GLU A 64 -7.18 6.75 -10.76
CA GLU A 64 -7.16 5.31 -11.05
C GLU A 64 -5.77 4.70 -10.81
N THR A 65 -4.69 5.36 -11.25
CA THR A 65 -3.32 4.88 -11.00
C THR A 65 -3.02 4.83 -9.50
N VAL A 66 -3.42 5.86 -8.75
CA VAL A 66 -3.23 5.88 -7.29
C VAL A 66 -4.08 4.80 -6.64
N LYS A 67 -5.33 4.60 -7.07
CA LYS A 67 -6.21 3.53 -6.57
C LYS A 67 -5.62 2.15 -6.81
N ALA A 68 -5.06 1.89 -7.99
CA ALA A 68 -4.38 0.62 -8.29
C ALA A 68 -3.17 0.40 -7.37
N ALA A 69 -2.36 1.44 -7.15
CA ALA A 69 -1.23 1.37 -6.22
C ALA A 69 -1.67 1.12 -4.77
N THR A 70 -2.71 1.82 -4.31
CA THR A 70 -3.29 1.65 -2.97
C THR A 70 -3.85 0.23 -2.78
N ALA A 71 -4.60 -0.29 -3.75
CA ALA A 71 -5.15 -1.65 -3.70
C ALA A 71 -4.01 -2.68 -3.60
N ARG A 72 -2.95 -2.49 -4.37
CA ARG A 72 -1.78 -3.36 -4.34
C ARG A 72 -1.06 -3.36 -2.99
N LEU A 73 -0.88 -2.18 -2.40
CA LEU A 73 -0.32 -2.08 -1.04
C LEU A 73 -1.23 -2.73 -0.01
N ASN A 74 -2.56 -2.56 -0.14
CA ASN A 74 -3.53 -3.18 0.75
C ASN A 74 -3.36 -4.71 0.75
N GLU A 75 -3.35 -5.36 -0.41
CA GLU A 75 -3.17 -6.82 -0.54
C GLU A 75 -1.94 -7.33 0.23
N ILE A 76 -0.81 -6.63 0.10
CA ILE A 76 0.43 -7.02 0.75
C ILE A 76 0.32 -6.87 2.27
N PHE A 77 -0.17 -5.73 2.74
CA PHE A 77 -0.29 -5.47 4.16
C PHE A 77 -1.33 -6.37 4.82
N GLU A 78 -2.39 -6.74 4.11
CA GLU A 78 -3.39 -7.73 4.53
C GLU A 78 -2.74 -9.07 4.89
N VAL A 79 -1.87 -9.59 4.02
CA VAL A 79 -1.13 -10.84 4.29
C VAL A 79 -0.22 -10.70 5.51
N MET A 80 0.34 -9.52 5.75
CA MET A 80 1.23 -9.24 6.88
C MET A 80 0.51 -9.17 8.22
N GLN A 81 -0.83 -9.00 8.27
CA GLN A 81 -1.57 -8.85 9.53
C GLN A 81 -1.50 -10.09 10.41
N LYS A 82 -1.32 -11.29 9.82
CA LYS A 82 -1.16 -12.56 10.56
C LYS A 82 0.09 -12.63 11.44
N HIS A 83 1.07 -11.75 11.19
CA HIS A 83 2.33 -11.69 11.93
C HIS A 83 2.29 -10.68 13.09
N LEU A 84 1.19 -9.94 13.26
CA LEU A 84 1.05 -8.99 14.36
C LEU A 84 0.72 -9.71 15.69
N PRO A 85 0.95 -9.08 16.85
CA PRO A 85 0.49 -9.59 18.13
C PRO A 85 -1.02 -9.89 18.16
N HIS A 86 -1.42 -10.93 18.90
CA HIS A 86 -2.81 -11.43 18.92
C HIS A 86 -3.85 -10.39 19.35
N ASP A 87 -3.50 -9.48 20.26
CA ASP A 87 -4.35 -8.37 20.71
C ASP A 87 -4.62 -7.37 19.58
N VAL A 88 -3.62 -7.08 18.75
CA VAL A 88 -3.75 -6.23 17.56
C VAL A 88 -4.57 -6.92 16.49
N GLN A 89 -4.34 -8.22 16.25
CA GLN A 89 -5.15 -9.00 15.32
C GLN A 89 -6.63 -9.02 15.74
N TYR A 90 -6.90 -9.22 17.02
CA TYR A 90 -8.27 -9.25 17.57
C TYR A 90 -8.98 -7.90 17.39
N ARG A 91 -8.31 -6.79 17.69
CA ARG A 91 -8.85 -5.43 17.44
C ARG A 91 -9.12 -5.20 15.95
N ASN A 92 -8.18 -5.57 15.08
CA ASN A 92 -8.34 -5.41 13.64
C ASN A 92 -9.48 -6.29 13.09
N ARG A 93 -9.74 -7.45 13.71
CA ARG A 93 -10.86 -8.33 13.35
C ARG A 93 -12.22 -7.75 13.75
N ILE A 94 -12.34 -7.14 14.94
CA ILE A 94 -13.61 -6.56 15.41
C ILE A 94 -14.08 -5.39 14.55
N HIS A 95 -13.14 -4.59 14.06
CA HIS A 95 -13.45 -3.41 13.24
C HIS A 95 -13.52 -3.69 11.74
N ARG A 96 -13.47 -4.97 11.32
CA ARG A 96 -13.80 -5.37 9.96
C ARG A 96 -15.25 -5.85 9.94
N ASP A 97 -16.14 -4.97 9.51
CA ASP A 97 -17.44 -5.37 9.00
C ASP A 97 -17.20 -6.16 7.71
N TRP A 98 -17.51 -7.47 7.74
CA TRP A 98 -17.62 -8.29 6.53
C TRP A 98 -18.98 -8.05 5.88
#